data_AF-A0AAJ2FAQ6-F1
#
_entry.id   AF-A0AAJ2FAQ6-F1
#
_cell.length_a   1.000
_cell.length_b   1.000
_cell.length_c   1.000
_cell.angle_alpha   90.00
_cell.angle_beta   90.00
_cell.angle_gamma   90.00
#
_symmetry.space_group_name_H-M   'P 1'
#
loop_
_entity.id
_entity.type
_entity.pdbx_description
1 polymer ?
#
loop_
_entity_poly.entity_id
_entity_poly.type
_entity_poly.pdbx_seq_one_letter_code
_entity_poly.pdbx_strand_id
1 'polypeptide(L)' 'MLLILLLIAGWTAIIVSLSPWVGAWPVLVQAVFYLIAGIVWILPLKPLLRWMELGTWRR' A
#
# COMPACT_ATOMS: atom_id res chain seq x y z
N MET A 1 -3.07 -10.48 -12.75
CA MET A 1 -2.30 -11.20 -11.71
C MET A 1 -1.01 -10.49 -11.35
N LEU A 2 -0.03 -10.35 -12.26
CA LEU A 2 1.30 -9.77 -11.96
C LEU A 2 1.27 -8.34 -11.39
N LEU A 3 0.35 -7.48 -11.87
CA LEU A 3 0.26 -6.10 -11.38
C LEU A 3 -0.11 -6.01 -9.89
N ILE A 4 -0.97 -6.91 -9.40
CA ILE A 4 -1.33 -6.97 -7.98
C ILE A 4 -0.11 -7.39 -7.16
N LEU A 5 0.67 -8.36 -7.66
CA LEU A 5 1.89 -8.80 -7.00
C LEU A 5 2.95 -7.70 -6.96
N LEU A 6 3.13 -6.96 -8.06
CA LEU A 6 4.02 -5.80 -8.09
C LEU A 6 3.56 -4.69 -7.16
N LEU A 7 2.25 -4.45 -7.06
CA LEU A 7 1.70 -3.48 -6.13
C LEU A 7 2.00 -3.88 -4.68
N ILE A 8 1.72 -5.13 -4.31
CA ILE A 8 1.97 -5.64 -2.95
C ILE A 8 3.47 -5.61 -2.65
N ALA A 9 4.32 -6.11 -3.56
CA ALA A 9 5.77 -6.13 -3.39
C ALA A 9 6.37 -4.73 -3.28
N GLY A 10 5.89 -3.78 -4.09
CA GLY A 10 6.31 -2.38 -4.00
C GLY A 10 5.88 -1.74 -2.69
N TRP A 11 4.64 -1.97 -2.27
CA TRP A 11 4.11 -1.45 -1.01
C TRP A 11 4.85 -2.03 0.21
N THR A 12 5.09 -3.34 0.23
CA THR A 12 5.85 -3.98 1.31
C THR A 12 7.29 -3.53 1.33
N ALA A 13 7.96 -3.37 0.18
CA ALA A 13 9.32 -2.84 0.13
C ALA A 13 9.41 -1.43 0.74
N ILE A 14 8.45 -0.55 0.43
CA ILE A 14 8.36 0.80 1.02
C ILE A 14 8.21 0.71 2.54
N ILE A 15 7.20 -0.02 3.04
CA ILE A 15 6.94 -0.11 4.48
C ILE A 15 8.10 -0.76 5.24
N VAL A 16 8.66 -1.84 4.72
CA VAL A 16 9.80 -2.55 5.33
C VAL A 16 11.02 -1.64 5.38
N SER A 17 11.31 -0.90 4.30
CA SER A 17 12.41 0.05 4.30
C SER A 17 12.25 1.12 5.38
N LEU A 18 11.01 1.54 5.67
CA LEU A 18 10.71 2.55 6.69
C LEU A 18 10.74 2.00 8.13
N SER A 19 10.63 0.68 8.31
CA SER A 19 10.51 0.00 9.60
C SER A 19 11.62 0.32 10.61
N PRO A 20 12.91 0.45 10.25
CA PRO A 20 13.97 0.80 11.20
C PRO A 20 13.77 2.16 11.88
N TRP A 21 13.23 3.14 11.16
CA TRP A 21 12.94 4.47 11.73
C TRP A 21 11.63 4.48 12.51
N VAL A 22 10.60 3.81 11.99
CA VAL A 22 9.29 3.69 12.65
C VAL A 22 9.38 2.90 13.96
N GLY A 23 10.28 1.92 14.03
CA GLY A 23 10.53 1.11 15.23
C GLY A 23 11.11 1.89 16.41
N ALA A 24 11.68 3.09 16.17
CA ALA A 24 12.19 3.96 17.22
C ALA A 24 11.12 4.90 17.80
N TRP A 25 9.91 4.92 17.22
CA TRP A 25 8.83 5.81 17.66
C TRP A 25 8.03 5.23 18.83
N PRO A 26 7.32 6.07 19.60
CA PRO A 26 6.35 5.59 20.59
C PRO A 26 5.28 4.70 19.95
N VAL A 27 4.83 3.68 20.68
CA VAL A 27 3.92 2.65 20.15
C VAL A 27 2.61 3.22 19.58
N LEU A 28 2.11 4.32 20.15
CA LEU A 28 0.90 5.01 19.66
C LEU A 28 1.12 5.62 18.28
N VAL A 29 2.28 6.24 18.04
CA VAL A 29 2.62 6.84 16.74
C VAL A 29 2.82 5.74 15.71
N GLN A 30 3.49 4.65 16.10
CA GLN A 30 3.63 3.47 15.26
C GLN A 30 2.27 2.86 14.88
N ALA A 31 1.34 2.75 15.83
CA ALA A 31 -0.01 2.25 15.58
C ALA A 31 -0.77 3.13 14.57
N VAL A 32 -0.73 4.45 14.74
CA VAL A 32 -1.36 5.39 13.80
C VAL A 32 -0.71 5.28 12.41
N PHE A 33 0.62 5.20 12.34
CA PHE A 33 1.34 5.04 11.08
C PHE A 33 0.90 3.77 10.34
N TYR A 34 0.89 2.62 11.01
CA TYR A 34 0.48 1.36 10.37
C TYR A 34 -1.01 1.32 10.03
N LEU A 35 -1.86 1.98 10.81
CA LEU A 35 -3.28 2.11 10.51
C LEU A 35 -3.50 2.93 9.23
N ILE A 36 -2.81 4.06 9.09
CA ILE A 36 -2.85 4.87 7.88
C ILE A 36 -2.27 4.09 6.70
N ALA A 37 -1.12 3.44 6.86
CA ALA A 37 -0.52 2.63 5.80
C ALA A 37 -1.47 1.50 5.31
N GLY A 38 -2.17 0.86 6.24
CA GLY A 38 -3.19 -0.17 5.97
C GLY A 38 -4.47 0.36 5.31
N ILE A 39 -4.75 1.66 5.40
CA ILE A 39 -5.87 2.29 4.68
C ILE A 39 -5.41 2.76 3.29
N VAL A 40 -4.24 3.42 3.23
CA VAL A 40 -3.72 4.03 2.00
C VAL A 40 -3.43 2.99 0.92
N TRP A 41 -3.00 1.77 1.28
CA TRP A 41 -2.72 0.72 0.29
C TRP A 41 -3.94 0.31 -0.55
N ILE A 42 -5.17 0.65 -0.12
CA ILE A 42 -6.41 0.37 -0.85
C ILE A 42 -6.60 1.33 -2.04
N LEU A 43 -6.05 2.55 -1.98
CA LEU A 43 -6.15 3.54 -3.04
C LEU A 43 -5.70 3.02 -4.42
N PRO A 44 -4.52 2.38 -4.56
CA PRO A 44 -4.06 1.84 -5.83
C PRO A 44 -4.81 0.57 -6.30
N LEU A 45 -5.48 -0.18 -5.40
CA LEU A 45 -6.28 -1.34 -5.79
C LEU A 45 -7.50 -0.95 -6.64
N LYS A 46 -8.19 0.14 -6.28
CA LYS A 46 -9.43 0.57 -6.94
C LYS A 46 -9.29 0.90 -8.44
N PRO A 47 -8.26 1.64 -8.92
CA PRO A 47 -8.04 1.82 -10.35
C PRO A 47 -7.53 0.54 -11.03
N LEU A 48 -6.72 -0.27 -10.34
CA LEU A 48 -6.17 -1.50 -10.89
C LEU A 48 -7.27 -2.54 -11.18
N LEU A 49 -8.19 -2.72 -10.24
CA LEU A 49 -9.35 -3.61 -10.40
C LEU A 49 -10.26 -3.14 -11.54
N ARG A 50 -10.54 -1.83 -11.61
CA ARG A 50 -11.30 -1.24 -12.73
C ARG A 50 -10.65 -1.50 -14.08
N TRP A 51 -9.32 -1.39 -14.16
CA TRP A 51 -8.61 -1.70 -15.40
C TRP A 51 -8.71 -3.18 -15.77
N MET A 52 -8.61 -4.08 -14.78
CA MET A 52 -8.74 -5.52 -15.01
C MET A 52 -10.14 -5.94 -15.48
N GLU A 53 -11.19 -5.26 -14.99
CA GLU A 53 -12.58 -5.58 -15.35
C GLU A 53 -13.05 -4.87 -16.62
N LEU A 54 -12.59 -3.64 -16.89
CA LEU A 54 -13.12 -2.79 -17.96
C LEU A 54 -12.13 -2.54 -19.11
N GLY A 55 -10.86 -2.96 -18.98
CA GLY A 55 -9.80 -2.69 -19.96
C GLY A 55 -9.40 -1.23 -20.13
N THR A 56 -10.06 -0.31 -19.40
CA THR A 56 -9.91 1.14 -19.54
C THR A 56 -9.34 1.74 -18.25
N TRP A 57 -8.28 2.53 -18.39
CA TRP A 57 -7.64 3.23 -17.26
C TRP A 57 -8.35 4.53 -16.87
N ARG A 58 -9.21 5.03 -17.75
CA ARG A 58 -9.98 6.27 -17.62
C ARG A 58 -11.38 6.02 -18.18
N ARG A 59 -12.38 6.64 -17.57
CA ARG A 59 -13.54 7.07 -18.36
C ARG A 59 -13.04 8.11 -19.35
#